data_AF-A0A143PIZ5-F1
#
_entry.id   AF-A0A143PIZ5-F1
#
_cell.length_a   1.000
_cell.length_b   1.000
_cell.length_c   1.000
_cell.angle_alpha   90.00
_cell.angle_beta   90.00
_cell.angle_gamma   90.00
#
_symmetry.space_group_name_H-M   'P 1'
#
loop_
_entity.id
_entity.type
_entity.pdbx_description
1 polymer ?
#
loop_
_entity_poly.entity_id
_entity_poly.type
_entity_poly.pdbx_seq_one_letter_code
_entity_poly.pdbx_strand_id
1 'polypeptide(L)'
;MRAHRRAGPLLAALVLTTACASTTRVTPVTEGPQVRYRRLMEEAARAGREGRTGEALDKYLEVAGTSGVPELSREAYLQAGLLRLGGGVVLVDVAEATRLLRECRTRFEGAAEPLVLTATLATLDRLESVEQAADAAAAIATREAVRRDEDARALRRTVSSLRQQLEKRDEALRKAAQAAVGPQPR
;
A
#
# COMPACT_ATOMS: atom_id res chain seq x y z
N MET A 1 -14.41 -4.36 -2.10
CA MET A 1 -12.95 -4.57 -1.88
C MET A 1 -12.07 -3.32 -2.04
N ARG A 2 -12.56 -2.15 -2.48
CA ARG A 2 -11.71 -0.94 -2.65
C ARG A 2 -11.50 -0.09 -1.39
N ALA A 3 -12.35 -0.26 -0.36
CA ALA A 3 -12.30 0.55 0.86
C ALA A 3 -11.13 0.19 1.79
N HIS A 4 -10.73 -1.08 1.89
CA HIS A 4 -9.64 -1.51 2.78
C HIS A 4 -8.24 -1.13 2.27
N ARG A 5 -8.04 -0.98 0.95
CA ARG A 5 -6.74 -0.55 0.38
C ARG A 5 -6.38 0.91 0.70
N ARG A 6 -7.34 1.74 1.12
CA ARG A 6 -7.11 3.16 1.40
C ARG A 6 -6.97 3.48 2.89
N ALA A 7 -7.28 2.54 3.79
CA ALA A 7 -7.29 2.81 5.22
C ALA A 7 -5.88 2.79 5.86
N GLY A 8 -4.99 1.92 5.39
CA GLY A 8 -3.61 1.79 5.90
C GLY A 8 -2.77 3.06 5.70
N PRO A 9 -2.67 3.60 4.47
CA PRO A 9 -1.95 4.84 4.19
C PRO A 9 -2.53 6.05 4.94
N LEU A 10 -3.85 6.06 5.18
CA LEU A 10 -4.56 7.16 5.84
C LEU A 10 -4.34 7.16 7.36
N LEU A 11 -4.27 5.98 7.99
CA LEU A 11 -3.89 5.82 9.39
C LEU A 11 -2.41 6.15 9.62
N ALA A 12 -1.53 5.73 8.71
CA ALA A 12 -0.12 6.08 8.76
C ALA A 12 0.12 7.59 8.60
N ALA A 13 -0.54 8.21 7.62
CA ALA A 13 -0.52 9.66 7.44
C ALA A 13 -0.97 10.39 8.71
N LEU A 14 -2.03 9.91 9.38
CA LEU A 14 -2.55 10.48 10.63
C LEU A 14 -1.55 10.33 11.80
N VAL A 15 -0.98 9.15 12.00
CA VAL A 15 0.00 8.90 13.08
C VAL A 15 1.26 9.74 12.86
N LEU A 16 1.71 9.87 11.62
CA LEU A 16 2.93 10.59 11.25
C LEU A 16 2.76 12.11 11.30
N THR A 17 1.61 12.66 10.87
CA THR A 17 1.31 14.10 11.03
C THR A 17 1.24 14.50 12.49
N THR A 18 0.66 13.65 13.35
CA THR A 18 0.55 13.92 14.79
C THR A 18 1.92 13.90 15.50
N ALA A 19 2.84 13.04 15.06
CA ALA A 19 4.21 12.96 15.59
C ALA A 19 5.12 14.13 15.14
N CYS A 20 4.82 14.76 14.01
CA CYS A 20 5.62 15.88 13.48
C CYS A 20 5.23 17.23 14.06
N ALA A 21 3.94 17.44 14.36
CA ALA A 21 3.43 18.68 14.94
C ALA A 21 4.08 19.04 16.31
N SER A 22 4.70 18.07 16.98
CA SER A 22 5.29 18.22 18.31
C SER A 22 6.81 18.46 18.33
N THR A 23 7.52 18.48 17.20
CA THR A 23 8.99 18.56 17.16
C THR A 23 9.58 19.82 16.52
N THR A 24 8.78 20.69 15.91
CA THR A 24 9.24 22.00 15.43
C THR A 24 9.31 23.02 16.56
N ARG A 25 10.22 22.83 17.53
CA ARG A 25 10.76 23.96 18.30
C ARG A 25 12.10 24.33 17.69
N VAL A 26 12.03 25.23 16.71
CA VAL A 26 13.19 25.82 16.04
C VAL A 26 14.01 26.62 17.06
N THR A 27 15.25 26.23 17.26
CA THR A 27 16.23 27.02 18.03
C THR A 27 16.59 28.28 17.24
N PRO A 28 16.52 29.48 17.84
CA PRO A 28 16.83 30.72 17.13
C PRO A 28 18.33 30.75 16.79
N VAL A 29 18.66 30.93 15.51
CA VAL A 29 20.02 31.27 15.06
C VAL A 29 20.00 32.71 14.57
N THR A 30 20.89 33.51 15.15
CA THR A 30 21.11 34.93 14.90
C THR A 30 21.97 35.14 13.65
N GLU A 31 21.34 35.71 12.61
CA GLU A 31 21.87 36.45 11.45
C GLU A 31 22.77 35.74 10.40
N GLY A 32 22.43 35.93 9.11
CA GLY A 32 23.14 35.42 7.92
C GLY A 32 22.21 35.15 6.71
N PRO A 33 22.73 34.68 5.55
CA PRO A 33 21.94 34.30 4.36
C PRO A 33 20.83 33.26 4.62
N GLN A 34 20.85 32.65 5.80
CA GLN A 34 19.82 31.76 6.34
C GLN A 34 18.46 32.44 6.55
N VAL A 35 18.40 33.77 6.68
CA VAL A 35 17.14 34.51 6.86
C VAL A 35 16.23 34.40 5.62
N ARG A 36 16.80 34.43 4.41
CA ARG A 36 16.03 34.26 3.16
C ARG A 36 15.36 32.89 3.11
N TYR A 37 16.12 31.82 3.37
CA TYR A 37 15.61 30.45 3.32
C TYR A 37 14.61 30.15 4.44
N ARG A 38 14.75 30.78 5.62
CA ARG A 38 13.72 30.70 6.67
C ARG A 38 12.41 31.37 6.28
N ARG A 39 12.46 32.55 5.64
CA ARG A 39 11.24 33.19 5.11
C ARG A 39 10.56 32.29 4.07
N LEU A 40 11.33 31.65 3.19
CA LEU A 40 10.79 30.66 2.23
C LEU A 40 10.14 29.46 2.94
N MET A 41 10.76 28.93 4.01
CA MET A 41 10.17 27.85 4.83
C MET A 41 8.86 28.29 5.51
N GLU A 42 8.80 29.51 6.04
CA GLU A 42 7.60 30.08 6.66
C GLU A 42 6.47 30.30 5.64
N GLU A 43 6.81 30.78 4.44
CA GLU A 43 5.90 30.91 3.32
C GLU A 43 5.37 29.56 2.83
N ALA A 44 6.24 28.54 2.76
CA ALA A 44 5.84 27.18 2.44
C ALA A 44 4.86 26.63 3.48
N ALA A 45 5.16 26.80 4.77
CA ALA A 45 4.28 26.40 5.85
C ALA A 45 2.93 27.13 5.81
N ARG A 46 2.93 28.43 5.45
CA ARG A 46 1.71 29.21 5.26
C ARG A 46 0.89 28.71 4.08
N ALA A 47 1.51 28.50 2.92
CA ALA A 47 0.85 27.94 1.74
C ALA A 47 0.22 26.56 2.04
N GLY A 48 0.93 25.72 2.81
CA GLY A 48 0.41 24.43 3.27
C GLY A 48 -0.85 24.55 4.12
N ARG A 49 -0.89 25.51 5.07
CA ARG A 49 -2.09 25.79 5.88
C ARG A 49 -3.25 26.38 5.06
N GLU A 50 -2.94 27.13 4.01
CA GLU A 50 -3.92 27.70 3.07
C GLU A 50 -4.41 26.68 2.02
N GLY A 51 -3.98 25.42 2.11
CA GLY A 51 -4.37 24.35 1.17
C GLY A 51 -3.69 24.43 -0.20
N ARG A 52 -2.72 25.33 -0.37
CA ARG A 52 -1.91 25.45 -1.59
C ARG A 52 -0.72 24.49 -1.52
N THR A 53 -1.00 23.19 -1.52
CA THR A 53 -0.01 22.11 -1.28
C THR A 53 1.08 22.04 -2.34
N GLY A 54 0.75 22.28 -3.62
CA GLY A 54 1.74 22.34 -4.70
C GLY A 54 2.76 23.47 -4.49
N GLU A 55 2.28 24.68 -4.19
CA GLU A 55 3.14 25.84 -3.92
C GLU A 55 4.02 25.62 -2.67
N ALA A 56 3.45 25.02 -1.62
CA ALA A 56 4.20 24.69 -0.42
C ALA A 56 5.31 23.66 -0.70
N LEU A 57 5.02 22.63 -1.52
CA LEU A 57 6.01 21.63 -1.92
C LEU A 57 7.14 22.25 -2.71
N ASP A 58 6.83 23.06 -3.72
CA ASP A 58 7.83 23.70 -4.58
C ASP A 58 8.80 24.55 -3.75
N LYS A 59 8.28 25.31 -2.79
CA LYS A 59 9.07 26.13 -1.86
C LYS A 59 9.94 25.29 -0.93
N TYR A 60 9.44 24.18 -0.39
CA TYR A 60 10.27 23.27 0.41
C TYR A 60 11.38 22.63 -0.44
N LEU A 61 11.10 22.20 -1.66
CA LEU A 61 12.10 21.62 -2.55
C LEU A 61 13.14 22.65 -3.01
N GLU A 62 12.74 23.91 -3.20
CA GLU A 62 13.65 25.02 -3.48
C GLU A 62 14.66 25.20 -2.33
N VAL A 63 14.18 25.28 -1.08
CA VAL A 63 15.06 25.42 0.09
C VAL A 63 15.97 24.19 0.23
N ALA A 64 15.42 22.99 0.03
CA ALA A 64 16.15 21.73 0.08
C ALA A 64 17.33 21.70 -0.91
N GLY A 65 17.11 22.15 -2.15
CA GLY A 65 18.10 22.12 -3.22
C GLY A 65 19.10 23.28 -3.22
N THR A 66 18.75 24.44 -2.65
CA THR A 66 19.52 25.68 -2.86
C THR A 66 20.06 26.34 -1.60
N SER A 67 19.67 25.92 -0.39
CA SER A 67 20.06 26.64 0.83
C SER A 67 21.56 26.56 1.17
N GLY A 68 22.24 25.49 0.75
CA GLY A 68 23.63 25.21 1.15
C GLY A 68 23.82 24.96 2.64
N VAL A 69 22.73 24.97 3.44
CA VAL A 69 22.72 24.79 4.89
C VAL A 69 22.13 23.40 5.18
N PRO A 70 22.93 22.42 5.60
CA PRO A 70 22.48 21.03 5.76
C PRO A 70 21.24 20.87 6.64
N GLU A 71 21.14 21.63 7.73
CA GLU A 71 20.02 21.55 8.67
C GLU A 71 18.71 22.03 8.06
N LEU A 72 18.75 23.14 7.32
CA LEU A 72 17.59 23.70 6.63
C LEU A 72 17.18 22.83 5.45
N SER A 73 18.14 22.33 4.67
CA SER A 73 17.83 21.42 3.57
C SER A 73 17.19 20.12 4.05
N ARG A 74 17.67 19.57 5.17
CA ARG A 74 17.09 18.38 5.81
C ARG A 74 15.68 18.64 6.31
N GLU A 75 15.46 19.75 7.01
CA GLU A 75 14.12 20.14 7.48
C GLU A 75 13.16 20.33 6.31
N ALA A 76 13.61 20.98 5.22
CA ALA A 76 12.79 21.19 4.03
C ALA A 76 12.42 19.88 3.32
N TYR A 77 13.36 18.93 3.16
CA TYR A 77 13.06 17.59 2.65
C TYR A 77 12.08 16.82 3.54
N LEU A 78 12.23 16.93 4.87
CA LEU A 78 11.31 16.31 5.82
C LEU A 78 9.90 16.90 5.68
N GLN A 79 9.76 18.23 5.67
CA GLN A 79 8.47 18.90 5.52
C GLN A 79 7.83 18.62 4.15
N ALA A 80 8.61 18.54 3.07
CA ALA A 80 8.13 18.14 1.74
C ALA A 80 7.57 16.69 1.74
N GLY A 81 8.31 15.75 2.33
CA GLY A 81 7.87 14.36 2.47
C GLY A 81 6.59 14.24 3.30
N LEU A 82 6.52 14.97 4.42
CA LEU A 82 5.34 15.00 5.29
C LEU A 82 4.13 15.67 4.63
N LEU A 83 4.36 16.73 3.85
CA LEU A 83 3.30 17.39 3.08
C LEU A 83 2.69 16.44 2.04
N ARG A 84 3.49 15.56 1.42
CA ARG A 84 2.98 14.50 0.53
C ARG A 84 2.21 13.39 1.27
N LEU A 85 2.51 13.17 2.54
CA LEU A 85 1.80 12.21 3.39
C LEU A 85 0.50 12.77 3.99
N GLY A 86 0.47 14.05 4.37
CA GLY A 86 -0.61 14.63 5.17
C GLY A 86 -1.25 15.92 4.62
N GLY A 87 -0.79 16.45 3.50
CA GLY A 87 -1.28 17.70 2.91
C GLY A 87 -2.64 17.54 2.25
N GLY A 88 -3.70 17.65 3.05
CA GLY A 88 -5.04 18.07 2.63
C GLY A 88 -5.61 17.43 1.36
N VAL A 89 -6.36 16.35 1.53
CA VAL A 89 -7.48 15.95 0.67
C VAL A 89 -7.12 15.76 -0.82
N VAL A 90 -6.76 14.52 -1.18
CA VAL A 90 -7.32 13.70 -2.29
C VAL A 90 -6.31 12.66 -2.80
N LEU A 91 -5.00 12.84 -2.71
CA LEU A 91 -4.02 11.80 -3.11
C LEU A 91 -2.78 11.81 -2.21
N VAL A 92 -2.71 10.83 -1.30
CA VAL A 92 -1.45 10.53 -0.59
C VAL A 92 -0.51 9.89 -1.60
N ASP A 93 0.55 10.61 -2.00
CA ASP A 93 1.61 10.04 -2.83
C ASP A 93 2.69 9.42 -1.94
N VAL A 94 2.41 8.19 -1.50
CA VAL A 94 3.30 7.43 -0.60
C VAL A 94 4.65 7.16 -1.27
N ALA A 95 4.68 6.95 -2.59
CA ALA A 95 5.91 6.64 -3.32
C ALA A 95 6.84 7.86 -3.36
N GLU A 96 6.30 9.04 -3.68
CA GLU A 96 7.08 10.28 -3.69
C GLU A 96 7.52 10.69 -2.28
N ALA A 97 6.66 10.56 -1.28
CA ALA A 97 7.04 10.80 0.12
C ALA A 97 8.18 9.88 0.57
N THR A 98 8.07 8.58 0.28
CA THR A 98 9.10 7.59 0.62
C THR A 98 10.42 7.91 -0.08
N ARG A 99 10.37 8.30 -1.36
CA ARG A 99 11.55 8.74 -2.13
C ARG A 99 12.22 9.95 -1.45
N LEU A 100 11.46 10.99 -1.13
CA LEU A 100 11.97 12.22 -0.52
C LEU A 100 12.57 11.97 0.87
N LEU A 101 11.93 11.14 1.70
CA LEU A 101 12.42 10.81 3.04
C LEU A 101 13.68 9.94 3.01
N ARG A 102 13.76 8.96 2.10
CA ARG A 102 14.97 8.14 1.90
C ARG A 102 16.10 8.98 1.31
N GLU A 103 15.81 9.92 0.42
CA GLU A 103 16.76 10.90 -0.11
C GLU A 103 17.30 11.82 1.00
N CYS A 104 16.43 12.29 1.89
CA CYS A 104 16.80 13.05 3.08
C CYS A 104 17.80 12.28 3.96
N ARG A 105 17.49 11.01 4.29
CA ARG A 105 18.38 10.16 5.09
C ARG A 105 19.75 9.96 4.43
N THR A 106 19.76 9.71 3.12
CA THR A 106 21.00 9.43 2.37
C THR A 106 21.90 10.66 2.25
N ARG A 107 21.31 11.84 2.02
CA ARG A 107 22.09 13.08 1.84
C ARG A 107 22.68 13.65 3.12
N PHE A 108 22.11 13.31 4.28
CA PHE A 108 22.49 13.88 5.58
C PHE A 108 22.87 12.81 6.61
N GLU A 109 23.45 11.70 6.14
CA GLU A 109 23.94 10.58 6.96
C GLU A 109 24.94 11.06 8.04
N GLY A 110 24.76 10.63 9.29
CA GLY A 110 25.71 10.90 10.38
C GLY A 110 25.47 12.19 11.20
N ALA A 111 24.59 13.09 10.77
CA ALA A 111 24.05 14.11 11.67
C ALA A 111 22.98 13.47 12.57
N ALA A 112 22.77 13.96 13.81
CA ALA A 112 21.74 13.44 14.72
C ALA A 112 20.40 13.33 13.98
N GLU A 113 20.01 12.11 13.60
CA GLU A 113 18.88 11.88 12.73
C GLU A 113 17.62 12.34 13.48
N PRO A 114 16.74 13.16 12.87
CA PRO A 114 15.51 13.54 13.54
C PRO A 114 14.74 12.26 13.87
N LEU A 115 14.44 12.01 15.15
CA LEU A 115 13.69 10.82 15.60
C LEU A 115 12.41 10.60 14.76
N VAL A 116 11.82 11.70 14.30
CA VAL A 116 10.68 11.76 13.40
C VAL A 116 10.98 11.10 12.04
N LEU A 117 12.12 11.37 11.41
CA LEU A 117 12.50 10.77 10.12
C LEU A 117 12.66 9.26 10.25
N THR A 118 13.37 8.79 11.28
CA THR A 118 13.58 7.36 11.55
C THR A 118 12.25 6.66 11.83
N ALA A 119 11.40 7.22 12.69
CA ALA A 119 10.08 6.67 13.00
C ALA A 119 9.15 6.67 11.77
N THR A 120 9.24 7.69 10.92
CA THR A 120 8.47 7.82 9.68
C THR A 120 8.86 6.74 8.68
N LEU A 121 10.16 6.60 8.42
CA LEU A 121 10.67 5.57 7.51
C LEU A 121 10.34 4.15 8.02
N ALA A 122 10.53 3.88 9.31
CA ALA A 122 10.18 2.58 9.90
C ALA A 122 8.68 2.26 9.77
N THR A 123 7.81 3.28 9.86
CA THR A 123 6.37 3.13 9.67
C THR A 123 6.04 2.86 8.20
N LEU A 124 6.66 3.59 7.27
CA LEU A 124 6.49 3.38 5.83
C LEU A 124 6.95 1.99 5.40
N ASP A 125 8.11 1.52 5.86
CA ASP A 125 8.62 0.19 5.54
C ASP A 125 7.69 -0.92 6.06
N ARG A 126 7.08 -0.73 7.24
CA ARG A 126 6.06 -1.65 7.77
C ARG A 126 4.80 -1.67 6.90
N LEU A 127 4.34 -0.52 6.41
CA LEU A 127 3.17 -0.45 5.53
C LEU A 127 3.45 -1.11 4.19
N GLU A 128 4.61 -0.85 3.60
CA GLU A 128 5.06 -1.46 2.36
C GLU A 128 5.08 -3.00 2.51
N SER A 129 5.62 -3.50 3.62
CA SER A 129 5.61 -4.93 3.94
C SER A 129 4.20 -5.50 4.11
N VAL A 130 3.29 -4.78 4.79
CA VAL A 130 1.89 -5.22 4.98
C VAL A 130 1.13 -5.22 3.65
N GLU A 131 1.35 -4.24 2.78
CA GLU A 131 0.74 -4.18 1.45
C GLU A 131 1.21 -5.34 0.57
N GLN A 132 2.52 -5.61 0.55
CA GLN A 132 3.10 -6.76 -0.15
C GLN A 132 2.53 -8.10 0.37
N ALA A 133 2.40 -8.24 1.68
CA ALA A 133 1.82 -9.44 2.29
C ALA A 133 0.32 -9.60 1.93
N ALA A 134 -0.43 -8.50 1.89
CA ALA A 134 -1.83 -8.50 1.49
C ALA A 134 -2.01 -8.89 0.01
N ASP A 135 -1.15 -8.39 -0.87
CA ASP A 135 -1.17 -8.74 -2.29
C ASP A 135 -0.77 -10.20 -2.51
N ALA A 136 0.23 -10.71 -1.78
CA ALA A 136 0.60 -12.12 -1.79
C ALA A 136 -0.55 -13.02 -1.32
N ALA A 137 -1.24 -12.65 -0.24
CA ALA A 137 -2.40 -13.38 0.26
C ALA A 137 -3.57 -13.35 -0.74
N ALA A 138 -3.81 -12.22 -1.41
CA ALA A 138 -4.83 -12.12 -2.46
C ALA A 138 -4.50 -13.02 -3.67
N ALA A 139 -3.23 -13.07 -4.08
CA ALA A 139 -2.78 -13.96 -5.15
C ALA A 139 -2.98 -15.45 -4.78
N ILE A 140 -2.68 -15.84 -3.55
CA ILE A 140 -2.90 -17.20 -3.04
C ILE A 140 -4.41 -17.53 -3.04
N ALA A 141 -5.24 -16.65 -2.48
CA ALA A 141 -6.68 -16.85 -2.44
C ALA A 141 -7.31 -16.99 -3.84
N THR A 142 -6.79 -16.23 -4.82
CA THR A 142 -7.22 -16.32 -6.22
C THR A 142 -6.87 -17.69 -6.82
N ARG A 143 -5.66 -18.20 -6.58
CA ARG A 143 -5.24 -19.54 -7.04
C ARG A 143 -6.07 -20.65 -6.40
N GLU A 144 -6.35 -20.55 -5.10
CA GLU A 144 -7.22 -21.51 -4.42
C GLU A 144 -8.65 -21.51 -4.96
N ALA A 145 -9.21 -20.34 -5.28
CA ALA A 145 -10.54 -20.24 -5.86
C ALA A 145 -10.62 -20.93 -7.23
N VAL A 146 -9.60 -20.73 -8.08
CA VAL A 146 -9.50 -21.41 -9.38
C VAL A 146 -9.40 -22.93 -9.20
N ARG A 147 -8.54 -23.40 -8.30
CA ARG A 147 -8.39 -24.84 -8.00
C ARG A 147 -9.69 -25.46 -7.51
N ARG A 148 -10.42 -24.80 -6.61
CA ARG A 148 -11.73 -25.28 -6.12
C ARG A 148 -12.77 -25.40 -7.24
N ASP A 149 -12.76 -24.47 -8.21
CA ASP A 149 -13.66 -24.55 -9.36
C ASP A 149 -13.27 -25.69 -10.33
N GLU A 150 -11.98 -25.92 -10.54
CA GLU A 150 -11.48 -27.07 -11.31
C GLU A 150 -11.87 -28.40 -10.67
N ASP A 151 -11.72 -28.52 -9.35
CA ASP A 151 -12.13 -29.69 -8.57
C ASP A 151 -13.66 -29.92 -8.69
N ALA A 152 -14.46 -28.85 -8.58
CA ALA A 152 -15.90 -28.93 -8.75
C ALA A 152 -16.31 -29.41 -10.16
N ARG A 153 -15.63 -28.92 -11.21
CA ARG A 153 -15.84 -29.37 -12.59
C ARG A 153 -15.42 -30.83 -12.79
N ALA A 154 -14.31 -31.25 -12.20
CA ALA A 154 -13.85 -32.64 -12.23
C ALA A 154 -14.87 -33.57 -11.55
N LEU A 155 -15.32 -33.23 -10.34
CA LEU A 155 -16.34 -33.98 -9.60
C LEU A 155 -17.65 -34.10 -10.40
N ARG A 156 -18.12 -33.02 -11.04
CA ARG A 156 -19.31 -33.08 -11.91
C ARG A 156 -19.15 -34.06 -13.07
N ARG A 157 -17.98 -34.06 -13.73
CA ARG A 157 -17.67 -35.01 -14.82
C ARG A 157 -17.64 -36.45 -14.31
N THR A 158 -16.99 -36.69 -13.17
CA THR A 158 -16.93 -38.01 -12.54
C THR A 158 -18.32 -38.52 -12.18
N VAL A 159 -19.16 -37.70 -11.53
CA VAL A 159 -20.53 -38.07 -11.17
C VAL A 159 -21.36 -38.38 -12.42
N SER A 160 -21.24 -37.57 -13.48
CA SER A 160 -21.92 -37.84 -14.75
C SER A 160 -21.49 -39.17 -15.37
N SER A 161 -20.17 -39.47 -15.39
CA SER A 161 -19.63 -40.74 -15.87
C SER A 161 -20.12 -41.93 -15.02
N LEU A 162 -20.12 -41.80 -13.69
CA LEU A 162 -20.60 -42.85 -12.79
C LEU A 162 -22.09 -43.13 -13.01
N ARG A 163 -22.92 -42.10 -13.25
CA ARG A 163 -24.34 -42.27 -13.60
C ARG A 163 -24.52 -43.05 -14.90
N GLN A 164 -23.77 -42.72 -15.94
CA GLN A 164 -23.82 -43.46 -17.21
C GLN A 164 -23.37 -44.92 -17.06
N GLN A 165 -22.37 -45.19 -16.21
CA GLN A 165 -21.94 -46.56 -15.91
C GLN A 165 -23.03 -47.34 -15.17
N LEU A 166 -23.71 -46.71 -14.20
CA LEU A 166 -24.84 -47.31 -13.48
C LEU A 166 -26.01 -47.61 -14.43
N GLU A 167 -26.39 -46.66 -15.29
CA GLU A 167 -27.44 -46.86 -16.29
C GLU A 167 -27.11 -48.03 -17.23
N LYS A 168 -25.87 -48.10 -17.75
CA LYS A 168 -25.42 -49.23 -18.60
C LYS A 168 -25.46 -50.55 -17.85
N ARG A 169 -25.05 -50.58 -16.58
CA ARG A 169 -25.10 -51.79 -15.75
C ARG A 169 -26.54 -52.24 -15.52
N ASP A 170 -27.43 -51.32 -15.18
CA ASP A 170 -28.83 -51.62 -14.93
C ASP A 170 -29.54 -52.10 -16.21
N GLU A 171 -29.19 -51.53 -17.37
CA GLU A 171 -29.66 -52.02 -18.68
C GLU A 171 -29.15 -53.44 -18.98
N ALA A 172 -27.87 -53.72 -18.71
CA ALA A 172 -27.30 -55.06 -18.87
C ALA A 172 -27.98 -56.09 -17.95
N LEU A 173 -28.27 -55.72 -16.70
CA LEU A 173 -28.99 -56.56 -15.75
C LEU A 173 -30.43 -56.84 -16.21
N ARG A 174 -31.13 -55.84 -16.75
CA ARG A 174 -32.47 -56.05 -17.34
C ARG A 174 -32.44 -57.01 -18.53
N LYS A 175 -31.47 -56.86 -19.44
CA LYS A 175 -31.30 -57.77 -20.58
C LYS A 175 -31.00 -59.21 -20.12
N ALA A 176 -30.13 -59.36 -19.11
CA ALA A 176 -29.83 -60.66 -18.53
C ALA A 176 -31.06 -61.31 -17.87
N ALA A 177 -31.85 -60.52 -17.13
CA ALA A 177 -33.09 -60.99 -16.52
C ALA A 177 -34.11 -61.46 -17.58
N GLN A 178 -34.29 -60.71 -18.67
CA GLN A 178 -35.18 -61.10 -19.78
C GLN A 178 -34.73 -62.41 -20.46
N ALA A 179 -33.42 -62.59 -20.66
CA ALA A 179 -32.89 -63.82 -21.23
C ALA A 179 -33.10 -65.04 -20.32
N ALA A 180 -33.07 -64.86 -19.00
CA ALA A 180 -33.26 -65.93 -18.01
C ALA A 180 -34.71 -66.43 -17.89
N VAL A 181 -35.72 -65.64 -18.30
CA VAL A 181 -37.14 -66.07 -18.24
C VAL A 181 -37.50 -67.09 -19.33
N GLY A 182 -36.68 -67.24 -20.38
CA GLY A 182 -36.91 -68.18 -21.49
C GLY A 182 -38.15 -67.83 -22.34
N PRO A 183 -38.29 -68.40 -23.56
CA PRO A 183 -39.48 -68.17 -24.38
C PRO A 183 -40.70 -68.78 -23.68
N GLN A 184 -41.75 -67.98 -23.44
CA GLN A 184 -43.00 -68.47 -22.88
C GLN A 184 -43.54 -69.60 -23.77
N PRO A 185 -43.83 -70.80 -23.21
CA PRO A 185 -44.47 -71.87 -23.95
C PRO A 185 -45.87 -71.40 -24.37
N ARG A 186 -46.17 -71.59 -25.65
CA ARG A 186 -47.51 -71.36 -26.24
C ARG A 186 -48.52 -72.34 -25.67
#